data_AF-A0AAW2CXK6-F1
#
_entry.id   AF-A0AAW2CXK6-F1
#
_cell.length_a   1.000
_cell.length_b   1.000
_cell.length_c   1.000
_cell.angle_alpha   90.00
_cell.angle_beta   90.00
_cell.angle_gamma   90.00
#
_symmetry.space_group_name_H-M   'P 1'
#
loop_
_entity.id
_entity.type
_entity.pdbx_description
1 polymer ?
#
loop_
_entity_poly.entity_id
_entity_poly.type
_entity_poly.pdbx_seq_one_letter_code
_entity_poly.pdbx_strand_id
1 'polypeptide(L)'
;MAVDFVPRVSLSTCASRIEELPDDVLFEIIYRLPCRSAILCMSLSRHWFSLISNPYFIPGFINHRYQIGKHYYTPEPFTFLLQHYDKFTVLPSDNSSSESFIKDFGHSGSVVDFLKFLPPGRYNKLCIEGSFNDLLLVCNEVLQCCKSDGDYYICNPLTKQWLTLPRSPPMMSSFNRPMLVGFICEPYKECITNVNYRYKVVRIHSLTESDKTTQLWMEIFSSETNEWCNSFVESPRELYRFSFKSKRLGVVACNGMLHWADVDSENGMTKGFVVFDPQQCHLRYIDPPILPIECFISFGVFQGRLRLFYSPIYRSPDCRLGYCDCENNASNISVWELVDYDNAGTWSLKHKVCYKGIISECSTFFDKKVEEEELQGPVKFIAFHQNDGDIVFLQFSNYIVSCNMRTKVCGLAAIVSMLVSSIFLLGQPSWPTPIHPLQSKFECPSPLDC
;
A
#
# COMPACT_ATOMS: atom_id res chain seq x y z
N MET A 1 -67.80 -37.56 -6.22
CA MET A 1 -66.65 -38.48 -6.13
C MET A 1 -65.94 -38.48 -7.46
N ALA A 2 -64.90 -37.67 -7.58
CA ALA A 2 -63.91 -37.75 -8.64
C ALA A 2 -62.59 -37.43 -7.94
N VAL A 3 -61.69 -38.42 -7.88
CA VAL A 3 -60.38 -38.32 -7.26
C VAL A 3 -59.40 -38.20 -8.42
N ASP A 4 -59.02 -36.98 -8.77
CA ASP A 4 -57.95 -36.76 -9.74
C ASP A 4 -56.60 -36.99 -9.04
N PHE A 5 -55.94 -38.06 -9.47
CA PHE A 5 -54.58 -38.39 -9.11
C PHE A 5 -53.64 -37.43 -9.83
N VAL A 6 -53.08 -36.46 -9.11
CA VAL A 6 -51.94 -35.67 -9.60
C VAL A 6 -50.67 -36.47 -9.29
N PRO A 7 -49.86 -36.88 -10.29
CA PRO A 7 -48.58 -37.51 -10.00
C PRO A 7 -47.65 -36.46 -9.36
N ARG A 8 -47.09 -36.78 -8.19
CA ARG A 8 -45.91 -36.06 -7.70
C ARG A 8 -44.77 -36.33 -8.68
N VAL A 9 -44.46 -35.34 -9.51
CA VAL A 9 -43.19 -35.29 -10.25
C VAL A 9 -42.10 -35.23 -9.18
N SER A 10 -41.39 -36.34 -8.99
CA SER A 10 -40.12 -36.31 -8.28
C SER A 10 -39.16 -35.46 -9.10
N LEU A 11 -38.82 -34.29 -8.58
CA LEU A 11 -37.66 -33.54 -9.05
C LEU A 11 -36.41 -34.38 -8.76
N SER A 12 -36.05 -35.28 -9.68
CA SER A 12 -34.71 -35.83 -9.74
C SER A 12 -33.79 -34.64 -10.02
N THR A 13 -33.13 -34.16 -8.98
CA THR A 13 -32.06 -33.18 -9.11
C THR A 13 -31.01 -33.83 -9.99
N CYS A 14 -30.93 -33.43 -11.27
CA CYS A 14 -29.74 -33.70 -12.07
C CYS A 14 -28.60 -32.92 -11.39
N ALA A 15 -27.91 -33.55 -10.45
CA ALA A 15 -26.57 -33.13 -10.11
C ALA A 15 -25.81 -33.10 -11.45
N SER A 16 -25.24 -31.95 -11.79
CA SER A 16 -24.44 -31.85 -13.01
C SER A 16 -23.32 -32.89 -12.93
N ARG A 17 -23.01 -33.62 -14.01
CA ARG A 17 -21.96 -34.66 -14.09
C ARG A 17 -20.60 -34.26 -13.49
N ILE A 18 -20.34 -32.96 -13.35
CA ILE A 18 -19.13 -32.42 -12.73
C ILE A 18 -19.11 -32.60 -11.21
N GLU A 19 -20.26 -32.69 -10.54
CA GLU A 19 -20.38 -32.96 -9.09
C GLU A 19 -20.19 -34.45 -8.75
N GLU A 20 -20.14 -35.32 -9.78
CA GLU A 20 -19.84 -36.75 -9.63
C GLU A 20 -18.32 -37.03 -9.76
N LEU A 21 -17.52 -36.01 -10.07
CA LEU A 21 -16.07 -36.15 -10.17
C LEU A 21 -15.44 -36.29 -8.77
N PRO A 22 -14.41 -37.12 -8.61
CA PRO A 22 -13.62 -37.18 -7.38
C PRO A 22 -12.95 -35.85 -7.00
N ASP A 23 -12.85 -35.57 -5.70
CA ASP A 23 -12.27 -34.35 -5.12
C ASP A 23 -10.85 -34.03 -5.65
N ASP A 24 -10.02 -35.04 -5.89
CA ASP A 24 -8.66 -34.89 -6.41
C ASP A 24 -8.64 -34.37 -7.86
N VAL A 25 -9.58 -34.83 -8.68
CA VAL A 25 -9.75 -34.32 -10.06
C VAL A 25 -10.27 -32.89 -10.02
N LEU A 26 -11.19 -32.58 -9.11
CA LEU A 26 -11.69 -31.21 -8.92
C LEU A 26 -10.58 -30.27 -8.46
N PHE A 27 -9.68 -30.68 -7.56
CA PHE A 27 -8.50 -29.90 -7.19
C PHE A 27 -7.61 -29.60 -8.39
N GLU A 28 -7.25 -30.60 -9.19
CA GLU A 28 -6.43 -30.41 -10.40
C GLU A 28 -7.06 -29.47 -11.42
N ILE A 29 -8.39 -29.52 -11.58
CA ILE A 29 -9.12 -28.57 -12.44
C ILE A 29 -8.98 -27.15 -11.88
N ILE A 30 -9.25 -26.95 -10.58
CA ILE A 30 -9.24 -25.62 -9.97
C ILE A 30 -7.82 -25.05 -9.93
N TYR A 31 -6.79 -25.87 -9.66
CA TYR A 31 -5.38 -25.47 -9.60
C TYR A 31 -4.87 -24.86 -10.92
N ARG A 32 -5.51 -25.20 -12.04
CA ARG A 32 -5.20 -24.66 -13.38
C ARG A 32 -5.90 -23.35 -13.68
N LEU A 33 -6.87 -22.95 -12.87
CA LEU A 33 -7.61 -21.70 -13.07
C LEU A 33 -6.79 -20.48 -12.58
N PRO A 34 -7.02 -19.29 -13.14
CA PRO A 34 -6.64 -18.05 -12.49
C PRO A 34 -7.23 -17.99 -11.07
N CYS A 35 -6.48 -17.44 -10.12
CA CYS A 35 -6.86 -17.33 -8.70
C CYS A 35 -8.30 -16.81 -8.52
N ARG A 36 -8.67 -15.76 -9.25
CA ARG A 36 -10.04 -15.21 -9.19
C ARG A 36 -11.12 -16.18 -9.66
N SER A 37 -10.88 -16.88 -10.77
CA SER A 37 -11.82 -17.89 -11.27
C SER A 37 -11.99 -19.03 -10.26
N ALA A 38 -10.89 -19.46 -9.62
CA ALA A 38 -10.94 -20.44 -8.55
C ALA A 38 -11.78 -19.96 -7.35
N ILE A 39 -11.67 -18.70 -6.93
CA ILE A 39 -12.51 -18.15 -5.86
C ILE A 39 -13.98 -18.12 -6.27
N LEU A 40 -14.30 -17.73 -7.50
CA LEU A 40 -15.69 -17.70 -7.99
C LEU A 40 -16.32 -19.10 -8.04
N CYS A 41 -15.52 -20.17 -8.16
CA CYS A 41 -16.02 -21.54 -8.08
C CYS A 41 -16.68 -21.86 -6.72
N MET A 42 -16.33 -21.14 -5.65
CA MET A 42 -17.01 -21.26 -4.35
C MET A 42 -18.51 -20.94 -4.42
N SER A 43 -18.95 -20.16 -5.41
CA SER A 43 -20.36 -19.80 -5.61
C SER A 43 -21.13 -20.78 -6.50
N LEU A 44 -20.48 -21.80 -7.07
CA LEU A 44 -21.12 -22.76 -7.98
C LEU A 44 -21.98 -23.79 -7.23
N SER A 45 -21.44 -24.38 -6.16
CA SER A 45 -22.21 -25.28 -5.28
C SER A 45 -21.58 -25.42 -3.89
N ARG A 46 -22.33 -26.04 -2.96
CA ARG A 46 -21.85 -26.32 -1.60
C ARG A 46 -20.62 -27.23 -1.58
N HIS A 47 -20.54 -28.16 -2.53
CA HIS A 47 -19.41 -29.08 -2.63
C HIS A 47 -18.12 -28.32 -3.02
N TRP A 48 -18.19 -27.49 -4.06
CA TRP A 48 -17.08 -26.62 -4.47
C TRP A 48 -16.66 -25.63 -3.38
N PHE A 49 -17.64 -25.03 -2.69
CA PHE A 49 -17.36 -24.20 -1.52
C PHE A 49 -16.56 -24.96 -0.45
N SER A 50 -16.99 -26.17 -0.11
CA SER A 50 -16.29 -27.02 0.88
C SER A 50 -14.89 -27.43 0.43
N LEU A 51 -14.70 -27.74 -0.86
CA LEU A 51 -13.41 -28.11 -1.43
C LEU A 51 -12.40 -26.97 -1.35
N ILE A 52 -12.79 -25.77 -1.78
CA ILE A 52 -11.87 -24.63 -1.86
C ILE A 52 -11.60 -24.04 -0.47
N SER A 53 -12.57 -24.16 0.45
CA SER A 53 -12.40 -23.78 1.86
C SER A 53 -11.55 -24.78 2.65
N ASN A 54 -11.19 -25.93 2.07
CA ASN A 54 -10.35 -26.93 2.73
C ASN A 54 -8.95 -26.35 2.99
N PRO A 55 -8.39 -26.48 4.22
CA PRO A 55 -7.07 -25.94 4.55
C PRO A 55 -5.92 -26.49 3.69
N TYR A 56 -6.07 -27.69 3.11
CA TYR A 56 -5.09 -28.29 2.21
C TYR A 56 -5.17 -27.76 0.77
N PHE A 57 -6.27 -27.10 0.40
CA PHE A 57 -6.47 -26.57 -0.94
C PHE A 57 -5.44 -25.49 -1.28
N ILE A 58 -5.29 -24.48 -0.40
CA ILE A 58 -4.45 -23.30 -0.63
C ILE A 58 -2.96 -23.67 -0.82
N PRO A 59 -2.34 -24.48 0.06
CA PRO A 59 -0.96 -24.94 -0.17
C PRO A 59 -0.78 -25.66 -1.50
N GLY A 60 -1.73 -26.54 -1.88
CA GLY A 60 -1.67 -27.25 -3.15
C GLY A 60 -1.82 -26.33 -4.37
N PHE A 61 -2.73 -25.35 -4.30
CA PHE A 61 -2.91 -24.33 -5.33
C PHE A 61 -1.63 -23.50 -5.53
N ILE A 62 -1.01 -23.04 -4.43
CA ILE A 62 0.24 -22.28 -4.47
C ILE A 62 1.37 -23.13 -5.03
N ASN A 63 1.52 -24.37 -4.56
CA ASN A 63 2.56 -25.28 -5.05
C ASN A 63 2.39 -25.58 -6.54
N HIS A 64 1.18 -25.84 -7.01
CA HIS A 64 0.91 -26.06 -8.44
C HIS A 64 1.31 -24.84 -9.29
N ARG A 65 0.95 -23.62 -8.86
CA ARG A 65 1.39 -22.39 -9.55
C ARG A 65 2.90 -22.20 -9.51
N TYR A 66 3.52 -22.48 -8.37
CA TYR A 66 4.97 -22.38 -8.23
C TYR A 66 5.70 -23.35 -9.16
N GLN A 67 5.21 -24.57 -9.34
CA GLN A 67 5.79 -25.53 -10.27
C GLN A 67 5.62 -25.11 -11.74
N ILE A 68 4.48 -24.51 -12.11
CA ILE A 68 4.30 -23.92 -13.44
C ILE A 68 5.26 -22.73 -13.64
N GLY A 69 5.35 -21.86 -12.63
CA GLY A 69 6.21 -20.67 -12.62
C GLY A 69 7.70 -21.01 -12.62
N LYS A 70 8.14 -22.18 -12.15
CA LYS A 70 9.56 -22.59 -12.28
C LYS A 70 10.05 -22.65 -13.73
N HIS A 71 9.15 -22.88 -14.69
CA HIS A 71 9.50 -22.94 -16.10
C HIS A 71 9.61 -21.55 -16.76
N TYR A 72 9.10 -20.50 -16.11
CA TYR A 72 9.12 -19.13 -16.61
C TYR A 72 9.41 -18.20 -15.43
N TYR A 73 10.58 -17.55 -15.36
CA TYR A 73 10.85 -16.51 -14.37
C TYR A 73 9.89 -15.32 -14.57
N THR A 74 8.67 -15.44 -14.04
CA THR A 74 7.65 -14.40 -14.04
C THR A 74 7.65 -13.82 -12.63
N PRO A 75 8.08 -12.55 -12.45
CA PRO A 75 7.95 -11.87 -11.17
C PRO A 75 6.50 -11.87 -10.70
N GLU A 76 6.27 -11.78 -9.39
CA GLU A 76 4.91 -11.64 -8.89
C GLU A 76 4.31 -10.32 -9.41
N PRO A 77 3.10 -10.37 -10.00
CA PRO A 77 2.47 -9.16 -10.50
C PRO A 77 2.09 -8.26 -9.33
N PHE A 78 2.16 -6.97 -9.57
CA PHE A 78 1.72 -5.96 -8.62
C PHE A 78 0.92 -4.87 -9.32
N THR A 79 0.32 -4.00 -8.51
CA THR A 79 -0.50 -2.90 -8.99
C THR A 79 -0.30 -1.70 -8.08
N PHE A 80 -0.12 -0.52 -8.66
CA PHE A 80 -0.12 0.72 -7.90
C PHE A 80 -1.53 1.27 -7.80
N LEU A 81 -1.95 1.59 -6.59
CA LEU A 81 -3.14 2.37 -6.29
C LEU A 81 -2.73 3.81 -6.07
N LEU A 82 -3.13 4.66 -7.01
CA LEU A 82 -2.85 6.08 -7.01
C LEU A 82 -4.06 6.79 -6.39
N GLN A 83 -3.85 7.46 -5.27
CA GLN A 83 -4.91 8.18 -4.58
C GLN A 83 -4.76 9.69 -4.83
N HIS A 84 -5.84 10.35 -5.20
CA HIS A 84 -5.99 11.80 -5.25
C HIS A 84 -7.24 12.20 -4.48
N TYR A 85 -7.06 12.67 -3.23
CA TYR A 85 -8.17 12.86 -2.29
C TYR A 85 -9.00 11.58 -2.13
N ASP A 86 -10.29 11.62 -2.48
CA ASP A 86 -11.25 10.52 -2.44
C ASP A 86 -11.34 9.74 -3.77
N LYS A 87 -10.53 10.11 -4.77
CA LYS A 87 -10.47 9.44 -6.08
C LYS A 87 -9.28 8.50 -6.16
N PHE A 88 -9.50 7.37 -6.80
CA PHE A 88 -8.48 6.34 -6.98
C PHE A 88 -8.30 5.99 -8.45
N THR A 89 -7.05 5.74 -8.83
CA THR A 89 -6.67 5.25 -10.15
C THR A 89 -5.73 4.05 -9.98
N VAL A 90 -5.93 3.05 -10.82
CA VAL A 90 -5.19 1.78 -10.76
C VAL A 90 -4.19 1.75 -11.91
N LEU A 91 -2.92 1.48 -11.58
CA LEU A 91 -1.83 1.35 -12.55
C LEU A 91 -1.21 -0.06 -12.42
N PRO A 92 -1.45 -0.97 -13.38
CA PRO A 92 -0.90 -2.33 -13.34
C PRO A 92 0.63 -2.33 -13.58
N SER A 93 1.32 -3.33 -13.03
CA SER A 93 2.78 -3.54 -13.22
C SER A 93 3.15 -3.73 -14.69
N ASP A 94 2.35 -4.51 -15.43
CA ASP A 94 2.72 -4.98 -16.76
C ASP A 94 1.62 -4.62 -17.76
N ASN A 95 2.02 -4.12 -18.94
CA ASN A 95 1.13 -3.94 -20.11
C ASN A 95 0.54 -5.26 -20.65
N SER A 96 0.87 -6.41 -20.04
CA SER A 96 0.27 -7.70 -20.36
C SER A 96 -1.12 -7.80 -19.74
N SER A 97 -2.14 -7.46 -20.52
CA SER A 97 -3.41 -8.19 -20.70
C SER A 97 -3.99 -9.03 -19.55
N SER A 98 -3.81 -8.69 -18.27
CA SER A 98 -4.68 -9.13 -17.19
C SER A 98 -5.97 -8.30 -17.28
N GLU A 99 -6.60 -8.33 -18.45
CA GLU A 99 -7.85 -7.64 -18.74
C GLU A 99 -8.92 -7.98 -17.71
N SER A 100 -8.85 -9.15 -17.06
CA SER A 100 -9.80 -9.56 -16.02
C SER A 100 -9.63 -8.84 -14.69
N PHE A 101 -8.42 -8.38 -14.32
CA PHE A 101 -8.25 -7.53 -13.14
C PHE A 101 -8.74 -6.12 -13.52
N ILE A 102 -8.21 -5.57 -14.61
CA ILE A 102 -8.49 -4.20 -15.08
C ILE A 102 -9.98 -3.96 -15.39
N LYS A 103 -10.72 -4.93 -15.96
CA LYS A 103 -12.14 -4.77 -16.30
C LYS A 103 -13.05 -4.49 -15.08
N ASP A 104 -12.69 -4.98 -13.90
CA ASP A 104 -13.42 -4.67 -12.66
C ASP A 104 -12.88 -3.42 -11.95
N PHE A 105 -11.63 -3.05 -12.21
CA PHE A 105 -11.02 -1.81 -11.74
C PHE A 105 -11.23 -0.64 -12.72
N GLY A 106 -12.02 -0.80 -13.78
CA GLY A 106 -12.23 0.23 -14.80
C GLY A 106 -11.01 0.46 -15.71
N HIS A 107 -11.25 1.08 -16.86
CA HIS A 107 -10.17 1.49 -17.77
C HIS A 107 -9.21 2.46 -17.07
N SER A 108 -7.92 2.39 -17.43
CA SER A 108 -6.90 3.39 -17.08
C SER A 108 -7.49 4.80 -17.18
N GLY A 109 -7.55 5.53 -16.06
CA GLY A 109 -8.09 6.89 -15.98
C GLY A 109 -9.52 7.03 -15.45
N SER A 110 -10.26 5.93 -15.22
CA SER A 110 -11.57 5.98 -14.53
C SER A 110 -11.39 6.04 -13.02
N VAL A 111 -12.21 6.86 -12.33
CA VAL A 111 -12.30 6.87 -10.87
C VAL A 111 -12.90 5.54 -10.45
N VAL A 112 -12.07 4.67 -9.87
CA VAL A 112 -12.51 3.33 -9.54
C VAL A 112 -13.27 3.34 -8.22
N ASP A 113 -14.49 2.86 -8.26
CA ASP A 113 -15.32 2.60 -7.09
C ASP A 113 -14.92 1.29 -6.37
N PHE A 114 -13.62 0.98 -6.34
CA PHE A 114 -13.15 -0.33 -5.88
C PHE A 114 -13.35 -0.55 -4.38
N LEU A 115 -13.55 0.53 -3.61
CA LEU A 115 -13.84 0.47 -2.17
C LEU A 115 -15.33 0.58 -1.82
N LYS A 116 -16.24 0.55 -2.81
CA LYS A 116 -17.70 0.65 -2.57
C LYS A 116 -18.29 -0.48 -1.72
N PHE A 117 -17.56 -1.57 -1.53
CA PHE A 117 -17.98 -2.67 -0.66
C PHE A 117 -17.78 -2.35 0.84
N LEU A 118 -17.03 -1.29 1.15
CA LEU A 118 -16.89 -0.77 2.51
C LEU A 118 -18.13 0.06 2.90
N PRO A 119 -18.47 0.10 4.20
CA PRO A 119 -19.59 0.89 4.66
C PRO A 119 -19.36 2.38 4.38
N PRO A 120 -20.37 3.12 3.90
CA PRO A 120 -20.23 4.55 3.66
C PRO A 120 -19.95 5.28 4.98
N GLY A 121 -18.84 6.01 5.04
CA GLY A 121 -18.54 6.89 6.16
C GLY A 121 -19.48 8.09 6.23
N ARG A 122 -19.44 8.83 7.35
CA ARG A 122 -20.24 10.05 7.57
C ARG A 122 -20.14 11.08 6.42
N TYR A 123 -19.00 11.13 5.75
CA TYR A 123 -18.72 12.05 4.63
C TYR A 123 -18.58 11.35 3.28
N ASN A 124 -18.80 10.02 3.24
CA ASN A 124 -18.61 9.18 2.06
C ASN A 124 -17.23 9.33 1.39
N LYS A 125 -16.20 9.65 2.18
CA LYS A 125 -14.81 9.78 1.74
C LYS A 125 -13.95 8.73 2.42
N LEU A 126 -13.24 7.95 1.62
CA LEU A 126 -12.33 6.91 2.08
C LEU A 126 -10.90 7.34 1.75
N CYS A 127 -9.98 7.04 2.66
CA CYS A 127 -8.56 7.29 2.48
C CYS A 127 -7.79 6.01 2.77
N ILE A 128 -6.82 5.67 1.93
CA ILE A 128 -5.91 4.57 2.21
C ILE A 128 -4.77 5.12 3.05
N GLU A 129 -4.43 4.41 4.13
CA GLU A 129 -3.39 4.78 5.08
C GLU A 129 -2.15 3.91 4.95
N GLY A 130 -2.32 2.71 4.40
CA GLY A 130 -1.23 1.78 4.17
C GLY A 130 -1.68 0.56 3.36
N SER A 131 -0.70 -0.16 2.83
CA SER A 131 -0.92 -1.40 2.12
C SER A 131 0.13 -2.43 2.53
N PHE A 132 -0.26 -3.69 2.48
CA PHE A 132 0.64 -4.82 2.69
C PHE A 132 0.16 -6.01 1.87
N ASN A 133 0.99 -6.53 0.97
CA ASN A 133 0.57 -7.53 -0.02
C ASN A 133 -0.71 -7.07 -0.74
N ASP A 134 -1.80 -7.82 -0.61
CA ASP A 134 -3.13 -7.53 -1.16
C ASP A 134 -4.11 -6.94 -0.14
N LEU A 135 -3.64 -6.58 1.06
CA LEU A 135 -4.42 -5.93 2.10
C LEU A 135 -4.25 -4.41 2.09
N LEU A 136 -5.32 -3.70 2.40
CA LEU A 136 -5.34 -2.25 2.58
C LEU A 136 -5.82 -1.90 3.99
N LEU A 137 -5.17 -0.89 4.57
CA LEU A 137 -5.70 -0.14 5.71
C LEU A 137 -6.41 1.10 5.15
N VAL A 138 -7.71 1.19 5.40
CA VAL A 138 -8.57 2.28 4.91
C VAL A 138 -9.20 2.97 6.11
N CYS A 139 -9.29 4.30 6.10
CA CYS A 139 -10.07 5.04 7.08
C CYS A 139 -11.17 5.88 6.42
N ASN A 140 -12.25 6.12 7.16
CA ASN A 140 -13.22 7.15 6.81
C ASN A 140 -12.61 8.54 7.04
N GLU A 141 -12.46 9.33 5.98
CA GLU A 141 -11.92 10.68 6.09
C GLU A 141 -12.97 11.65 6.66
N VAL A 142 -12.67 12.25 7.80
CA VAL A 142 -13.34 13.44 8.32
C VAL A 142 -12.59 14.66 7.76
N LEU A 143 -13.32 15.57 7.11
CA LEU A 143 -12.73 16.78 6.54
C LEU A 143 -11.91 17.56 7.58
N GLN A 144 -10.76 18.08 7.13
CA GLN A 144 -9.78 18.91 7.85
C GLN A 144 -8.81 18.15 8.75
N CYS A 145 -7.61 17.89 8.20
CA CYS A 145 -6.30 17.77 8.85
C CYS A 145 -6.11 16.74 10.00
N CYS A 146 -7.17 16.15 10.55
CA CYS A 146 -7.20 15.63 11.91
C CYS A 146 -8.03 14.34 11.92
N LYS A 147 -7.32 13.21 11.82
CA LYS A 147 -7.88 11.85 11.67
C LYS A 147 -8.31 11.23 13.01
N SER A 148 -8.68 12.03 14.00
CA SER A 148 -8.78 11.54 15.38
C SER A 148 -9.98 10.63 15.66
N ASP A 149 -11.02 10.65 14.82
CA ASP A 149 -12.31 9.97 15.09
C ASP A 149 -12.83 9.11 13.92
N GLY A 150 -11.97 8.81 12.93
CA GLY A 150 -12.35 7.97 11.79
C GLY A 150 -12.30 6.48 12.12
N ASP A 151 -13.31 5.72 11.71
CA ASP A 151 -13.26 4.26 11.74
C ASP A 151 -12.21 3.75 10.75
N TYR A 152 -11.38 2.80 11.20
CA TYR A 152 -10.37 2.13 10.37
C TYR A 152 -10.88 0.75 9.97
N TYR A 153 -10.58 0.37 8.73
CA TYR A 153 -10.93 -0.90 8.13
C TYR A 153 -9.67 -1.56 7.59
N ILE A 154 -9.58 -2.87 7.76
CA ILE A 154 -8.66 -3.69 6.98
C ILE A 154 -9.50 -4.42 5.95
N CYS A 155 -9.12 -4.32 4.68
CA CYS A 155 -9.86 -4.95 3.61
C CYS A 155 -8.96 -5.61 2.58
N ASN A 156 -9.52 -6.61 1.92
CA ASN A 156 -8.98 -7.22 0.73
C ASN A 156 -9.90 -6.85 -0.45
N PRO A 157 -9.47 -5.95 -1.36
CA PRO A 157 -10.28 -5.52 -2.49
C PRO A 157 -10.66 -6.66 -3.45
N LEU A 158 -9.85 -7.71 -3.55
CA LEU A 158 -10.08 -8.84 -4.44
C LEU A 158 -11.22 -9.72 -3.93
N THR A 159 -11.23 -10.01 -2.63
CA THR A 159 -12.30 -10.82 -2.01
C THR A 159 -13.50 -9.98 -1.58
N LYS A 160 -13.38 -8.66 -1.57
CA LYS A 160 -14.37 -7.69 -1.03
C LYS A 160 -14.71 -7.94 0.44
N GLN A 161 -13.83 -8.64 1.15
CA GLN A 161 -13.94 -8.86 2.58
C GLN A 161 -13.26 -7.71 3.33
N TRP A 162 -13.79 -7.39 4.49
CA TRP A 162 -13.26 -6.34 5.35
C TRP A 162 -13.63 -6.59 6.80
N LEU A 163 -12.89 -5.94 7.69
CA LEU A 163 -13.14 -5.91 9.12
C LEU A 163 -12.98 -4.47 9.63
N THR A 164 -13.79 -4.07 10.60
CA THR A 164 -13.61 -2.78 11.31
C THR A 164 -12.68 -2.99 12.49
N LEU A 165 -11.71 -2.09 12.66
CA LEU A 165 -10.90 -2.06 13.87
C LEU A 165 -11.69 -1.46 15.04
N PRO A 166 -11.48 -1.93 16.28
CA PRO A 166 -12.05 -1.28 17.46
C PRO A 166 -11.67 0.19 17.47
N ARG A 167 -12.55 1.06 17.98
CA ARG A 167 -12.17 2.46 18.18
C ARG A 167 -11.12 2.55 19.28
N SER A 168 -10.09 3.36 19.06
CA SER A 168 -9.14 3.70 20.13
C SER A 168 -9.91 4.39 21.27
N PRO A 169 -9.56 4.12 22.55
CA PRO A 169 -10.16 4.82 23.67
C PRO A 169 -10.10 6.35 23.47
N PRO A 170 -11.18 7.09 23.79
CA PRO A 170 -11.18 8.55 23.66
C PRO A 170 -10.22 9.14 24.69
N MET A 171 -8.99 9.47 24.27
CA MET A 171 -8.06 10.22 25.12
C MET A 171 -8.04 11.70 24.72
N MET A 172 -8.18 12.55 25.75
CA MET A 172 -7.99 14.01 25.78
C MET A 172 -8.38 14.75 24.50
N SER A 173 -9.61 15.25 24.50
CA SER A 173 -10.08 16.43 23.75
C SER A 173 -9.18 16.87 22.59
N SER A 174 -9.66 16.61 21.37
CA SER A 174 -9.61 17.61 20.29
C SER A 174 -8.22 18.20 19.99
N PHE A 175 -7.19 17.37 19.88
CA PHE A 175 -6.02 17.80 19.12
C PHE A 175 -6.38 17.73 17.64
N ASN A 176 -6.82 18.87 17.10
CA ASN A 176 -6.91 19.15 15.67
C ASN A 176 -5.46 19.20 15.11
N ARG A 177 -4.73 18.09 15.24
CA ARG A 177 -3.29 17.99 14.98
C ARG A 177 -3.01 16.92 13.93
N PRO A 178 -2.01 17.17 13.07
CA PRO A 178 -1.57 16.20 12.08
C PRO A 178 -1.00 14.96 12.78
N MET A 179 -1.40 13.80 12.27
CA MET A 179 -1.04 12.48 12.77
C MET A 179 -0.59 11.63 11.59
N LEU A 180 0.41 10.78 11.82
CA LEU A 180 0.84 9.77 10.85
C LEU A 180 0.22 8.42 11.22
N VAL A 181 -0.03 7.60 10.21
CA VAL A 181 -0.55 6.23 10.39
C VAL A 181 0.39 5.28 9.68
N GLY A 182 0.85 4.27 10.42
CA GLY A 182 1.60 3.15 9.88
C GLY A 182 0.76 1.87 9.90
N PHE A 183 0.92 1.05 8.87
CA PHE A 183 0.35 -0.29 8.79
C PHE A 183 1.47 -1.28 8.56
N ILE A 184 1.54 -2.31 9.39
CA ILE A 184 2.54 -3.36 9.25
C ILE A 184 1.90 -4.72 9.45
N CYS A 185 2.24 -5.65 8.58
CA CYS A 185 1.89 -7.05 8.74
C CYS A 185 3.17 -7.88 8.76
N GLU A 186 3.11 -8.96 9.53
CA GLU A 186 4.16 -9.96 9.60
C GLU A 186 3.50 -11.32 9.36
N PRO A 187 4.01 -12.14 8.42
CA PRO A 187 3.57 -13.52 8.32
C PRO A 187 3.96 -14.27 9.60
N TYR A 188 3.13 -15.22 10.04
CA TYR A 188 3.59 -16.16 11.06
C TYR A 188 4.75 -16.97 10.48
N LYS A 189 5.87 -17.02 11.21
CA LYS A 189 7.10 -17.70 10.79
C LYS A 189 6.77 -19.09 10.23
N GLU A 190 7.46 -19.48 9.15
CA GLU A 190 7.42 -20.82 8.52
C GLU A 190 6.22 -21.14 7.61
N CYS A 191 5.21 -20.26 7.49
CA CYS A 191 4.12 -20.50 6.53
C CYS A 191 4.48 -20.04 5.11
N ILE A 192 4.41 -20.96 4.14
CA ILE A 192 4.46 -20.65 2.69
C ILE A 192 3.20 -19.87 2.26
N THR A 193 2.14 -19.91 3.07
CA THR A 193 0.84 -19.32 2.75
C THR A 193 0.61 -18.01 3.52
N ASN A 194 -0.01 -17.03 2.86
CA ASN A 194 -0.46 -15.77 3.50
C ASN A 194 -1.69 -15.97 4.41
N VAL A 195 -2.02 -17.21 4.77
CA VAL A 195 -3.24 -17.53 5.54
C VAL A 195 -3.09 -17.08 6.99
N ASN A 196 -1.88 -17.19 7.56
CA ASN A 196 -1.59 -16.80 8.93
C ASN A 196 -0.67 -15.59 8.94
N TYR A 197 -1.22 -14.45 9.33
CA TYR A 197 -0.49 -13.20 9.49
C TYR A 197 -0.94 -12.50 10.76
N ARG A 198 -0.05 -11.69 11.31
CA ARG A 198 -0.37 -10.73 12.35
C ARG A 198 -0.15 -9.34 11.80
N TYR A 199 -0.88 -8.37 12.31
CA TYR A 199 -0.75 -7.00 11.89
C TYR A 199 -0.83 -6.04 13.06
N LYS A 200 -0.18 -4.89 12.89
CA LYS A 200 -0.28 -3.76 13.78
C LYS A 200 -0.64 -2.50 13.01
N VAL A 201 -1.50 -1.68 13.61
CA VAL A 201 -1.80 -0.33 13.13
C VAL A 201 -1.27 0.66 14.16
N VAL A 202 -0.43 1.58 13.72
CA VAL A 202 0.24 2.54 14.60
C VAL A 202 -0.20 3.95 14.24
N ARG A 203 -0.86 4.63 15.18
CA ARG A 203 -1.17 6.06 15.09
C ARG A 203 -0.10 6.84 15.84
N ILE A 204 0.55 7.76 15.14
CA ILE A 204 1.73 8.48 15.62
C ILE A 204 1.36 9.95 15.78
N HIS A 205 1.48 10.46 17.01
CA HIS A 205 1.08 11.81 17.38
C HIS A 205 2.27 12.63 17.87
N SER A 206 2.32 13.89 17.44
CA SER A 206 3.21 14.90 18.00
C SER A 206 2.48 15.65 19.12
N LEU A 207 3.03 15.58 20.34
CA LEU A 207 2.35 16.01 21.58
C LEU A 207 2.47 17.50 21.89
N THR A 208 3.43 18.19 21.30
CA THR A 208 3.78 19.56 21.71
C THR A 208 3.15 20.63 20.83
N GLU A 209 2.92 21.80 21.40
CA GLU A 209 2.58 23.04 20.66
C GLU A 209 3.83 23.73 20.09
N SER A 210 5.02 23.41 20.59
CA SER A 210 6.28 23.85 20.00
C SER A 210 6.51 23.23 18.61
N ASP A 211 7.43 23.80 17.85
CA ASP A 211 7.79 23.27 16.53
C ASP A 211 8.55 21.94 16.62
N LYS A 212 9.12 21.62 17.78
CA LYS A 212 9.93 20.41 18.02
C LYS A 212 9.54 19.66 19.29
N THR A 213 9.67 18.33 19.26
CA THR A 213 9.39 17.40 20.37
C THR A 213 10.48 16.34 20.50
N THR A 214 10.76 15.90 21.71
CA THR A 214 11.60 14.71 21.98
C THR A 214 10.76 13.45 22.26
N GLN A 215 9.44 13.58 22.35
CA GLN A 215 8.54 12.47 22.66
C GLN A 215 7.40 12.40 21.65
N LEU A 216 7.05 11.18 21.29
CA LEU A 216 5.89 10.87 20.45
C LEU A 216 4.88 10.05 21.25
N TRP A 217 3.61 10.31 21.01
CA TRP A 217 2.54 9.47 21.52
C TRP A 217 2.11 8.49 20.45
N MET A 218 2.17 7.21 20.80
CA MET A 218 1.85 6.08 19.93
C MET A 218 0.57 5.41 20.43
N GLU A 219 -0.40 5.22 19.54
CA GLU A 219 -1.51 4.28 19.77
C GLU A 219 -1.30 3.09 18.82
N ILE A 220 -1.13 1.90 19.37
CA ILE A 220 -0.75 0.69 18.64
C ILE A 220 -1.85 -0.34 18.81
N PHE A 221 -2.57 -0.62 17.74
CA PHE A 221 -3.45 -1.78 17.66
C PHE A 221 -2.65 -3.02 17.30
N SER A 222 -2.91 -4.15 17.96
CA SER A 222 -2.37 -5.46 17.60
C SER A 222 -3.47 -6.46 17.28
N SER A 223 -3.36 -7.17 16.16
CA SER A 223 -4.27 -8.26 15.81
C SER A 223 -4.15 -9.48 16.73
N GLU A 224 -3.04 -9.61 17.47
CA GLU A 224 -2.83 -10.72 18.41
C GLU A 224 -3.64 -10.52 19.69
N THR A 225 -3.75 -9.27 20.17
CA THR A 225 -4.48 -8.93 21.40
C THR A 225 -5.88 -8.39 21.13
N ASN A 226 -6.15 -7.94 19.90
CA ASN A 226 -7.35 -7.20 19.51
C ASN A 226 -7.58 -5.92 20.35
N GLU A 227 -6.49 -5.32 20.82
CA GLU A 227 -6.52 -4.15 21.70
C GLU A 227 -5.61 -3.03 21.19
N TRP A 228 -6.00 -1.81 21.54
CA TRP A 228 -5.13 -0.63 21.44
C TRP A 228 -4.29 -0.50 22.70
N CYS A 229 -2.98 -0.40 22.53
CA CYS A 229 -2.03 -0.05 23.58
C CYS A 229 -1.47 1.34 23.29
N ASN A 230 -1.32 2.15 24.35
CA ASN A 230 -0.80 3.49 24.23
C ASN A 230 0.59 3.57 24.87
N SER A 231 1.53 4.23 24.21
CA SER A 231 2.88 4.43 24.73
C SER A 231 3.40 5.81 24.38
N PHE A 232 4.06 6.45 25.35
CA PHE A 232 5.03 7.49 25.03
C PHE A 232 6.31 6.82 24.58
N VAL A 233 6.91 7.32 23.50
CA VAL A 233 8.18 6.81 22.99
C VAL A 233 9.14 7.97 22.84
N GLU A 234 10.29 7.83 23.50
CA GLU A 234 11.35 8.83 23.46
C GLU A 234 12.13 8.74 22.15
N SER A 235 12.34 9.89 21.54
CA SER A 235 13.18 10.04 20.37
C SER A 235 14.62 10.32 20.79
N PRO A 236 15.62 9.72 20.14
CA PRO A 236 17.03 10.03 20.39
C PRO A 236 17.43 11.46 19.99
N ARG A 237 16.56 12.19 19.28
CA ARG A 237 16.75 13.57 18.82
C ARG A 237 15.47 14.39 18.93
N GLU A 238 15.59 15.71 18.95
CA GLU A 238 14.43 16.59 18.72
C GLU A 238 13.88 16.39 17.31
N LEU A 239 12.60 16.08 17.22
CA LEU A 239 11.86 15.87 15.97
C LEU A 239 10.95 17.06 15.69
N TYR A 240 10.78 17.38 14.42
CA TYR A 240 9.85 18.43 14.03
C TYR A 240 8.40 17.97 14.14
N ARG A 241 7.51 18.92 14.43
CA ARG A 241 6.08 18.72 14.42
C ARG A 241 5.63 18.27 13.03
N PHE A 242 4.72 17.28 12.99
CA PHE A 242 4.18 16.81 11.72
C PHE A 242 3.51 17.95 10.96
N SER A 243 3.83 18.04 9.67
CA SER A 243 3.23 19.00 8.74
C SER A 243 2.43 18.26 7.68
N PHE A 244 1.76 19.02 6.81
CA PHE A 244 1.11 18.43 5.64
C PHE A 244 2.12 17.73 4.71
N LYS A 245 3.38 18.18 4.67
CA LYS A 245 4.47 17.51 3.94
C LYS A 245 4.80 16.15 4.56
N SER A 246 4.92 16.07 5.89
CA SER A 246 5.11 14.79 6.60
C SER A 246 4.00 13.79 6.26
N LYS A 247 2.74 14.26 6.25
CA LYS A 247 1.58 13.43 5.92
C LYS A 247 1.59 12.93 4.46
N ARG A 248 2.06 13.75 3.52
CA ARG A 248 2.17 13.37 2.10
C ARG A 248 3.26 12.33 1.85
N LEU A 249 4.37 12.40 2.57
CA LEU A 249 5.42 11.38 2.49
C LEU A 249 5.00 10.06 3.15
N GLY A 250 4.11 10.13 4.13
CA GLY A 250 3.50 8.97 4.76
C GLY A 250 4.47 8.18 5.63
N VAL A 251 4.02 6.98 6.01
CA VAL A 251 4.80 6.02 6.79
C VAL A 251 5.01 4.78 5.93
N VAL A 252 6.25 4.30 5.87
CA VAL A 252 6.64 3.16 5.05
C VAL A 252 7.03 2.00 5.95
N ALA A 253 6.39 0.84 5.76
CA ALA A 253 6.78 -0.40 6.41
C ALA A 253 7.93 -1.07 5.65
N CYS A 254 9.00 -1.42 6.34
CA CYS A 254 10.16 -2.12 5.78
C CYS A 254 10.78 -3.00 6.87
N ASN A 255 10.99 -4.29 6.59
CA ASN A 255 11.65 -5.25 7.49
C ASN A 255 11.10 -5.26 8.93
N GLY A 256 9.78 -5.27 9.10
CA GLY A 256 9.17 -5.31 10.45
C GLY A 256 9.18 -3.96 11.19
N MET A 257 9.66 -2.88 10.57
CA MET A 257 9.74 -1.54 11.16
C MET A 257 9.01 -0.49 10.33
N LEU A 258 8.58 0.59 10.98
CA LEU A 258 7.93 1.74 10.35
C LEU A 258 8.92 2.90 10.18
N HIS A 259 8.89 3.53 9.02
CA HIS A 259 9.82 4.60 8.64
C HIS A 259 9.04 5.84 8.21
N TRP A 260 9.41 7.02 8.72
CA TRP A 260 8.89 8.29 8.22
C TRP A 260 9.96 9.37 8.18
N ALA A 261 9.75 10.37 7.35
CA ALA A 261 10.66 11.51 7.25
C ALA A 261 10.42 12.50 8.40
N ASP A 262 11.50 12.91 9.05
CA ASP A 262 11.53 14.09 9.91
C ASP A 262 11.70 15.32 9.01
N VAL A 263 10.69 16.18 8.99
CA VAL A 263 10.58 17.29 8.03
C VAL A 263 10.41 18.59 8.78
N ASP A 264 11.33 19.51 8.52
CA ASP A 264 11.31 20.86 9.07
C ASP A 264 10.02 21.58 8.66
N SER A 265 9.25 22.06 9.64
CA SER A 265 7.94 22.66 9.41
C SER A 265 8.02 24.01 8.66
N GLU A 266 9.15 24.72 8.73
CA GLU A 266 9.32 26.06 8.17
C GLU A 266 9.71 26.01 6.69
N ASN A 267 10.81 25.31 6.38
CA ASN A 267 11.33 25.20 5.01
C ASN A 267 10.84 23.93 4.29
N GLY A 268 10.36 22.93 5.03
CA GLY A 268 9.92 21.64 4.48
C GLY A 268 11.03 20.70 4.06
N MET A 269 12.25 20.92 4.53
CA MET A 269 13.41 20.09 4.24
C MET A 269 13.38 18.84 5.12
N THR A 270 13.68 17.68 4.52
CA THR A 270 13.87 16.44 5.27
C THR A 270 15.21 16.51 5.99
N LYS A 271 15.18 16.43 7.32
CA LYS A 271 16.37 16.43 8.18
C LYS A 271 16.91 15.02 8.43
N GLY A 272 16.05 14.01 8.30
CA GLY A 272 16.40 12.60 8.40
C GLY A 272 15.17 11.72 8.44
N PHE A 273 15.37 10.48 8.86
CA PHE A 273 14.32 9.46 8.90
C PHE A 273 14.22 8.86 10.29
N VAL A 274 13.00 8.79 10.80
CA VAL A 274 12.71 8.14 12.06
C VAL A 274 12.28 6.70 11.76
N VAL A 275 12.82 5.77 12.53
CA VAL A 275 12.52 4.34 12.45
C VAL A 275 11.89 3.91 13.76
N PHE A 276 10.74 3.27 13.69
CA PHE A 276 10.05 2.71 14.84
C PHE A 276 9.98 1.19 14.75
N ASP A 277 10.48 0.53 15.78
CA ASP A 277 10.29 -0.90 16.00
C ASP A 277 9.04 -1.10 16.89
N PRO A 278 7.92 -1.61 16.35
CA PRO A 278 6.70 -1.84 17.11
C PRO A 278 6.76 -3.08 18.03
N GLN A 279 7.82 -3.90 17.96
CA GLN A 279 8.05 -5.01 18.89
C GLN A 279 8.82 -4.54 20.12
N GLN A 280 9.85 -3.70 19.92
CA GLN A 280 10.66 -3.15 21.01
C GLN A 280 10.12 -1.83 21.57
N CYS A 281 9.15 -1.21 20.90
CA CYS A 281 8.61 0.12 21.21
C CYS A 281 9.72 1.18 21.31
N HIS A 282 10.63 1.18 20.34
CA HIS A 282 11.84 2.02 20.37
C HIS A 282 12.02 2.78 19.05
N LEU A 283 12.57 4.00 19.14
CA LEU A 283 12.86 4.86 18.00
C LEU A 283 14.36 4.93 17.71
N ARG A 284 14.70 4.83 16.44
CA ARG A 284 16.03 5.12 15.90
C ARG A 284 15.95 6.28 14.92
N TYR A 285 17.07 6.94 14.69
CA TYR A 285 17.19 8.01 13.71
C TYR A 285 18.24 7.66 12.68
N ILE A 286 17.91 7.83 11.41
CA ILE A 286 18.80 7.62 10.27
C ILE A 286 19.05 8.97 9.61
N ASP A 287 20.32 9.32 9.52
CA ASP A 287 20.74 10.54 8.84
C ASP A 287 20.57 10.36 7.30
N PRO A 288 20.16 11.41 6.57
CA PRO A 288 20.07 11.33 5.12
C PRO A 288 21.48 11.23 4.51
N PRO A 289 21.62 10.77 3.25
CA PRO A 289 22.90 10.88 2.55
C PRO A 289 23.33 12.35 2.50
N ILE A 290 24.65 12.61 2.45
CA ILE A 290 25.18 13.96 2.28
C ILE A 290 24.79 14.45 0.88
N LEU A 291 23.83 15.37 0.84
CA LEU A 291 23.30 15.92 -0.40
C LEU A 291 23.79 17.35 -0.60
N PRO A 292 24.19 17.72 -1.83
CA PRO A 292 24.86 18.99 -2.09
C PRO A 292 23.95 20.22 -2.01
N ILE A 293 22.62 20.07 -2.00
CA ILE A 293 21.64 21.17 -2.04
C ILE A 293 20.42 20.80 -1.19
N GLU A 294 19.78 21.81 -0.59
CA GLU A 294 18.49 21.68 0.10
C GLU A 294 17.39 21.29 -0.91
N CYS A 295 16.83 20.08 -0.81
CA CYS A 295 15.92 19.53 -1.82
C CYS A 295 14.85 18.62 -1.20
N PHE A 296 13.82 18.33 -1.99
CA PHE A 296 12.76 17.40 -1.61
C PHE A 296 13.20 15.96 -1.81
N ILE A 297 12.98 15.15 -0.77
CA ILE A 297 13.24 13.72 -0.79
C ILE A 297 11.91 12.98 -0.76
N SER A 298 11.75 12.02 -1.67
CA SER A 298 10.74 10.98 -1.57
C SER A 298 11.41 9.66 -1.23
N PHE A 299 10.70 8.73 -0.61
CA PHE A 299 11.29 7.45 -0.24
C PHE A 299 10.25 6.33 -0.33
N GLY A 300 10.74 5.10 -0.40
CA GLY A 300 9.93 3.90 -0.53
C GLY A 300 10.77 2.65 -0.40
N VAL A 301 10.17 1.49 -0.68
CA VAL A 301 10.83 0.19 -0.54
C VAL A 301 11.07 -0.44 -1.91
N PHE A 302 12.23 -1.06 -2.04
CA PHE A 302 12.60 -1.95 -3.14
C PHE A 302 13.18 -3.25 -2.57
N GLN A 303 12.49 -4.37 -2.76
CA GLN A 303 12.95 -5.70 -2.32
C GLN A 303 13.42 -5.73 -0.85
N GLY A 304 12.62 -5.18 0.06
CA GLY A 304 12.95 -5.11 1.49
C GLY A 304 14.07 -4.13 1.85
N ARG A 305 14.47 -3.24 0.94
CA ARG A 305 15.44 -2.18 1.21
C ARG A 305 14.80 -0.81 1.04
N LEU A 306 15.13 0.10 1.95
CA LEU A 306 14.70 1.49 1.87
C LEU A 306 15.48 2.21 0.77
N ARG A 307 14.78 2.96 -0.08
CA ARG A 307 15.37 3.80 -1.12
C ARG A 307 14.88 5.23 -1.05
N LEU A 308 15.76 6.15 -1.38
CA LEU A 308 15.46 7.56 -1.54
C LEU A 308 15.48 7.92 -3.02
N PHE A 309 14.54 8.77 -3.40
CA PHE A 309 14.53 9.50 -4.64
C PHE A 309 14.75 10.97 -4.33
N TYR A 310 15.85 11.50 -4.83
CA TYR A 310 16.22 12.91 -4.70
C TYR A 310 15.94 13.62 -6.01
N SER A 311 15.16 14.71 -5.95
CA SER A 311 14.96 15.63 -7.07
C SER A 311 15.20 17.07 -6.63
N PRO A 312 16.07 17.81 -7.35
CA PRO A 312 16.38 19.19 -7.01
C PRO A 312 15.29 20.19 -7.43
N ILE A 313 14.26 19.75 -8.15
CA ILE A 313 13.22 20.64 -8.70
C ILE A 313 11.86 20.20 -8.16
N TYR A 314 11.40 20.87 -7.12
CA TYR A 314 9.97 20.93 -6.80
C TYR A 314 9.57 22.36 -6.50
N ARG A 315 8.79 22.98 -7.40
CA ARG A 315 8.00 24.16 -7.10
C ARG A 315 6.76 23.68 -6.33
N SER A 316 6.80 23.74 -5.00
CA SER A 316 5.55 23.65 -4.24
C SER A 316 4.80 24.97 -4.43
N PRO A 317 3.50 24.96 -4.77
CA PRO A 317 2.66 26.16 -4.72
C PRO A 317 2.62 26.80 -3.31
N ASP A 318 2.93 26.01 -2.28
CA ASP A 318 2.88 26.39 -0.86
C ASP A 318 4.24 26.89 -0.33
N CYS A 319 5.32 26.76 -1.11
CA CYS A 319 6.64 27.28 -0.71
C CYS A 319 6.75 28.76 -1.07
N ARG A 320 6.82 29.62 -0.04
CA ARG A 320 7.10 31.06 -0.17
C ARG A 320 8.57 31.36 -0.55
N LEU A 321 9.43 30.35 -0.54
CA LEU A 321 10.83 30.48 -0.94
C LEU A 321 10.93 30.33 -2.45
N GLY A 322 11.24 31.45 -3.10
CA GLY A 322 11.34 31.61 -4.54
C GLY A 322 12.42 30.76 -5.19
N TYR A 323 12.35 30.78 -6.52
CA TYR A 323 13.31 30.28 -7.50
C TYR A 323 14.68 29.87 -6.95
N CYS A 324 14.94 28.56 -6.90
CA CYS A 324 16.30 28.09 -7.04
C CYS A 324 16.66 28.22 -8.52
N ASP A 325 17.17 29.38 -8.94
CA ASP A 325 17.85 29.53 -10.22
C ASP A 325 19.17 28.74 -10.16
N CYS A 326 19.07 27.42 -10.31
CA CYS A 326 20.22 26.60 -10.66
C CYS A 326 20.52 26.77 -12.16
N GLU A 327 20.90 27.98 -12.56
CA GLU A 327 21.38 28.27 -13.92
C GLU A 327 22.71 27.55 -14.24
N ASN A 328 23.46 27.09 -13.23
CA ASN A 328 24.80 26.51 -13.45
C ASN A 328 25.16 25.34 -12.52
N ASN A 329 24.33 24.30 -12.47
CA ASN A 329 24.81 22.91 -12.29
C ASN A 329 23.67 21.95 -12.57
N ALA A 330 23.92 20.94 -13.41
CA ALA A 330 22.95 19.92 -13.79
C ALA A 330 22.11 19.46 -12.59
N SER A 331 20.82 19.76 -12.61
CA SER A 331 19.81 19.31 -11.68
C SER A 331 19.72 17.79 -11.76
N ASN A 332 20.62 17.11 -11.07
CA ASN A 332 20.70 15.66 -11.12
C ASN A 332 19.66 15.06 -10.19
N ILE A 333 18.82 14.20 -10.74
CA ILE A 333 18.04 13.25 -9.96
C ILE A 333 18.98 12.16 -9.47
N SER A 334 18.81 11.70 -8.23
CA SER A 334 19.57 10.56 -7.72
C SER A 334 18.72 9.58 -6.93
N VAL A 335 19.10 8.31 -7.00
CA VAL A 335 18.49 7.22 -6.25
C VAL A 335 19.53 6.66 -5.29
N TRP A 336 19.18 6.61 -4.01
CA TRP A 336 20.02 6.08 -2.94
C TRP A 336 19.36 4.88 -2.31
N GLU A 337 20.14 3.91 -1.87
CA GLU A 337 19.67 2.71 -1.18
C GLU A 337 20.36 2.60 0.17
N LEU A 338 19.58 2.31 1.23
CA LEU A 338 20.11 2.07 2.56
C LEU A 338 20.73 0.66 2.59
N VAL A 339 22.04 0.59 2.84
CA VAL A 339 22.81 -0.67 2.80
C VAL A 339 23.19 -1.19 4.18
N ASP A 340 23.40 -0.31 5.14
CA ASP A 340 23.65 -0.67 6.54
C ASP A 340 22.57 -0.02 7.40
N TYR A 341 21.84 -0.85 8.15
CA TYR A 341 20.75 -0.43 9.04
C TYR A 341 21.21 -0.19 10.48
N ASP A 342 22.36 -0.74 10.90
CA ASP A 342 22.68 -0.95 12.32
C ASP A 342 23.51 0.18 12.96
N ASN A 343 23.98 1.18 12.20
CA ASN A 343 24.80 2.30 12.69
C ASN A 343 24.41 3.66 12.07
N ALA A 344 23.27 4.25 12.47
CA ALA A 344 22.74 5.53 11.94
C ALA A 344 22.43 5.56 10.43
N GLY A 345 22.58 4.42 9.75
CA GLY A 345 22.29 4.25 8.34
C GLY A 345 23.46 4.60 7.41
N THR A 346 23.87 3.67 6.55
CA THR A 346 24.78 4.00 5.42
C THR A 346 24.03 3.95 4.10
N TRP A 347 24.14 5.02 3.32
CA TRP A 347 23.48 5.14 2.01
C TRP A 347 24.46 4.89 0.86
N SER A 348 24.01 4.13 -0.13
CA SER A 348 24.73 3.85 -1.38
C SER A 348 24.01 4.52 -2.56
N LEU A 349 24.72 5.38 -3.30
CA LEU A 349 24.23 5.96 -4.54
C LEU A 349 24.10 4.85 -5.60
N LYS A 350 22.89 4.63 -6.11
CA LYS A 350 22.62 3.65 -7.17
C LYS A 350 22.57 4.29 -8.54
N HIS A 351 21.88 5.42 -8.64
CA HIS A 351 21.66 6.12 -9.92
C HIS A 351 21.84 7.62 -9.75
N LYS A 352 22.40 8.26 -10.78
CA LYS A 352 22.49 9.71 -10.89
C LYS A 352 22.29 10.10 -12.35
N VAL A 353 21.21 10.85 -12.63
CA VAL A 353 20.79 11.19 -13.99
C VAL A 353 20.49 12.68 -14.08
N CYS A 354 20.90 13.32 -15.17
CA CYS A 354 20.56 14.70 -15.44
C CYS A 354 19.06 14.83 -15.77
N TYR A 355 18.35 15.70 -15.03
CA TYR A 355 16.93 15.97 -15.22
C TYR A 355 16.57 16.35 -16.66
N LYS A 356 17.36 17.24 -17.29
CA LYS A 356 17.14 17.66 -18.68
C LYS A 356 17.22 16.48 -19.66
N GLY A 357 18.06 15.49 -19.36
CA GLY A 357 18.17 14.27 -20.17
C GLY A 357 16.90 13.40 -20.09
N ILE A 358 16.28 13.31 -18.91
CA ILE A 358 15.02 12.58 -18.73
C ILE A 358 13.88 13.30 -19.46
N ILE A 359 13.78 14.64 -19.34
CA ILE A 359 12.76 15.41 -20.07
C ILE A 359 12.91 15.22 -21.58
N SER A 360 14.14 15.33 -22.10
CA SER A 360 14.40 15.18 -23.53
C SER A 360 14.01 13.80 -24.04
N GLU A 361 14.18 12.73 -23.25
CA GLU A 361 13.71 11.40 -23.64
C GLU A 361 12.17 11.37 -23.63
N CYS A 362 11.55 11.85 -22.56
CA CYS A 362 10.09 11.89 -22.43
C CYS A 362 9.42 12.67 -23.57
N SER A 363 9.98 13.81 -24.00
CA SER A 363 9.41 14.64 -25.07
C SER A 363 9.40 13.95 -26.43
N THR A 364 10.26 12.94 -26.67
CA THR A 364 10.26 12.19 -27.93
C THR A 364 9.07 11.25 -28.09
N PHE A 365 8.48 10.78 -26.99
CA PHE A 365 7.35 9.84 -27.02
C PHE A 365 5.99 10.54 -27.12
N PHE A 366 5.86 11.73 -26.53
CA PHE A 366 4.62 12.48 -26.66
C PHE A 366 4.50 12.98 -28.09
N ASP A 367 3.37 12.67 -28.75
CA ASP A 367 3.01 13.32 -30.01
C ASP A 367 3.23 14.83 -29.85
N LYS A 368 3.69 15.50 -30.92
CA LYS A 368 4.09 16.93 -31.02
C LYS A 368 3.09 17.99 -30.48
N LYS A 369 2.01 17.56 -29.82
CA LYS A 369 1.02 18.35 -29.09
C LYS A 369 1.36 18.63 -27.62
N VAL A 370 2.25 17.84 -26.99
CA VAL A 370 2.74 18.18 -25.64
C VAL A 370 3.93 19.10 -25.81
N GLU A 371 3.73 20.39 -25.58
CA GLU A 371 4.83 21.36 -25.60
C GLU A 371 5.83 20.96 -24.52
N GLU A 372 7.15 21.03 -24.81
CA GLU A 372 8.19 20.75 -23.81
C GLU A 372 7.99 21.57 -22.52
N GLU A 373 7.32 22.72 -22.63
CA GLU A 373 6.89 23.57 -21.52
C GLU A 373 5.97 22.86 -20.51
N GLU A 374 5.09 21.93 -20.93
CA GLU A 374 4.25 21.15 -20.03
C GLU A 374 5.05 20.14 -19.19
N LEU A 375 6.21 19.69 -19.70
CA LEU A 375 7.12 18.75 -19.03
C LEU A 375 8.19 19.46 -18.19
N GLN A 376 8.33 20.78 -18.32
CA GLN A 376 9.23 21.60 -17.49
C GLN A 376 8.69 21.85 -16.07
N GLY A 377 7.47 21.40 -15.77
CA GLY A 377 6.86 21.46 -14.43
C GLY A 377 7.55 20.57 -13.38
N PRO A 378 7.13 20.63 -12.10
CA PRO A 378 7.74 19.84 -11.03
C PRO A 378 7.53 18.33 -11.26
N VAL A 379 8.62 17.56 -11.26
CA VAL A 379 8.55 16.09 -11.32
C VAL A 379 8.21 15.53 -9.96
N LYS A 380 7.13 14.76 -9.92
CA LYS A 380 6.72 14.03 -8.72
C LYS A 380 7.21 12.58 -8.82
N PHE A 381 7.92 12.13 -7.79
CA PHE A 381 8.18 10.70 -7.60
C PHE A 381 6.87 9.95 -7.36
N ILE A 382 6.69 8.83 -8.05
CA ILE A 382 5.55 7.94 -7.86
C ILE A 382 6.01 6.71 -7.06
N ALA A 383 6.82 5.85 -7.65
CA ALA A 383 7.24 4.62 -6.98
C ALA A 383 8.53 4.05 -7.56
N PHE A 384 9.19 3.20 -6.78
CA PHE A 384 10.20 2.27 -7.31
C PHE A 384 9.49 1.06 -7.91
N HIS A 385 9.98 0.57 -9.05
CA HIS A 385 9.53 -0.70 -9.59
C HIS A 385 9.94 -1.84 -8.65
N GLN A 386 9.03 -2.76 -8.33
CA GLN A 386 9.27 -3.74 -7.26
C GLN A 386 10.28 -4.83 -7.63
N ASN A 387 10.42 -5.10 -8.93
CA ASN A 387 11.24 -6.21 -9.44
C ASN A 387 12.48 -5.74 -10.21
N ASP A 388 12.58 -4.46 -10.55
CA ASP A 388 13.66 -3.89 -11.35
C ASP A 388 14.19 -2.65 -10.63
N GLY A 389 15.41 -2.76 -10.11
CA GLY A 389 16.02 -1.70 -9.31
C GLY A 389 16.44 -0.48 -10.11
N ASP A 390 16.36 -0.53 -11.44
CA ASP A 390 16.71 0.59 -12.31
C ASP A 390 15.48 1.39 -12.74
N ILE A 391 14.26 0.88 -12.55
CA ILE A 391 13.03 1.55 -13.00
C ILE A 391 12.40 2.37 -11.88
N VAL A 392 12.12 3.65 -12.17
CA VAL A 392 11.38 4.58 -11.31
C VAL A 392 10.18 5.12 -12.07
N PHE A 393 9.02 5.13 -11.41
CA PHE A 393 7.83 5.80 -11.92
C PHE A 393 7.84 7.26 -11.49
N LEU A 394 7.65 8.16 -12.46
CA LEU A 394 7.65 9.61 -12.29
C LEU A 394 6.38 10.19 -12.91
N GLN A 395 5.86 11.25 -12.30
CA GLN A 395 4.73 12.00 -12.85
C GLN A 395 5.21 13.37 -13.33
N PHE A 396 4.95 13.63 -14.61
CA PHE A 396 5.11 14.91 -15.29
C PHE A 396 3.72 15.41 -15.67
N SER A 397 3.21 16.44 -14.98
CA SER A 397 1.85 16.92 -15.20
C SER A 397 0.83 15.76 -15.09
N ASN A 398 0.11 15.45 -16.17
CA ASN A 398 -0.88 14.38 -16.26
C ASN A 398 -0.31 13.02 -16.71
N TYR A 399 1.00 12.92 -16.92
CA TYR A 399 1.64 11.74 -17.47
C TYR A 399 2.45 11.02 -16.40
N ILE A 400 2.16 9.74 -16.20
CA ILE A 400 3.01 8.85 -15.42
C ILE A 400 3.90 8.09 -16.40
N VAL A 401 5.20 8.24 -16.22
CA VAL A 401 6.21 7.57 -17.04
C VAL A 401 7.01 6.61 -16.17
N SER A 402 7.32 5.46 -16.74
CA SER A 402 8.37 4.57 -16.24
C SER A 402 9.70 5.04 -16.83
N CYS A 403 10.70 5.29 -15.99
CA CYS A 403 12.02 5.73 -16.41
C CYS A 403 13.06 4.71 -15.93
N ASN A 404 13.80 4.12 -16.86
CA ASN A 404 14.97 3.33 -16.51
C ASN A 404 16.13 4.29 -16.22
N MET A 405 16.50 4.42 -14.95
CA MET A 405 17.51 5.37 -14.48
C MET A 405 18.93 5.01 -14.95
N ARG A 406 19.18 3.77 -15.38
CA ARG A 406 20.47 3.34 -15.94
C ARG A 406 20.59 3.70 -17.41
N THR A 407 19.62 3.30 -18.23
CA THR A 407 19.63 3.50 -19.69
C THR A 407 19.08 4.87 -20.10
N LYS A 408 18.36 5.54 -19.20
CA LYS A 408 17.62 6.80 -19.38
C LYS A 408 16.41 6.70 -20.31
N VAL A 409 16.05 5.49 -20.74
CA VAL A 409 14.89 5.23 -21.58
C VAL A 409 13.62 5.40 -20.75
N CYS A 410 12.64 6.10 -21.31
CA CYS A 410 11.35 6.36 -20.69
C CYS A 410 10.21 5.73 -21.51
N GLY A 411 9.17 5.29 -20.82
CA GLY A 411 7.94 4.79 -21.45
C GLY A 411 6.70 5.28 -20.71
N LEU A 412 5.66 5.69 -21.45
CA LEU A 412 4.38 6.08 -20.86
C LEU A 412 3.74 4.88 -20.15
N ALA A 413 3.45 5.06 -18.85
CA ALA A 413 2.78 4.06 -18.04
C ALA A 413 1.28 4.36 -17.90
N ALA A 414 0.89 5.62 -17.71
CA ALA A 414 -0.51 6.04 -17.70
C ALA A 414 -0.69 7.54 -17.92
N ILE A 415 -1.91 7.91 -18.29
CA ILE A 415 -2.39 9.29 -18.28
C ILE A 415 -3.42 9.41 -17.15
N VAL A 416 -3.18 10.35 -16.24
CA VAL A 416 -4.03 10.61 -15.08
C VAL A 416 -4.58 12.03 -15.17
N SER A 417 -5.80 12.24 -14.68
CA SER A 417 -6.44 13.56 -14.74
C SER A 417 -5.90 14.55 -13.71
N MET A 418 -5.19 14.08 -12.67
CA MET A 418 -4.77 14.89 -11.52
C MET A 418 -3.41 14.43 -10.96
N LEU A 419 -2.75 15.34 -10.22
CA LEU A 419 -1.53 15.02 -9.49
C LEU A 419 -1.80 14.01 -8.38
N VAL A 420 -1.13 12.86 -8.43
CA VAL A 420 -1.26 11.82 -7.40
C VAL A 420 -0.89 12.41 -6.05
N SER A 421 -1.60 12.05 -4.97
CA SER A 421 -1.30 12.52 -3.60
C SER A 421 -0.51 11.47 -2.84
N SER A 422 -1.04 10.24 -2.77
CA SER A 422 -0.46 9.08 -2.09
C SER A 422 -0.52 7.85 -2.99
N ILE A 423 0.35 6.88 -2.74
CA ILE A 423 0.56 5.71 -3.59
C ILE A 423 0.68 4.49 -2.70
N PHE A 424 -0.02 3.43 -3.08
CA PHE A 424 -0.04 2.18 -2.35
C PHE A 424 0.28 1.03 -3.30
N LEU A 425 1.10 0.11 -2.85
CA LEU A 425 1.44 -1.09 -3.59
C LEU A 425 0.46 -2.19 -3.19
N LEU A 426 -0.27 -2.71 -4.17
CA LEU A 426 -1.09 -3.90 -4.04
C LEU A 426 -0.39 -5.06 -4.76
N GLY A 427 0.21 -5.95 -3.98
CA GLY A 427 0.74 -7.21 -4.47
C GLY A 427 -0.40 -8.14 -4.90
N GLN A 428 -0.11 -9.08 -5.79
CA GLN A 428 -1.05 -10.10 -6.23
C GLN A 428 -0.52 -11.49 -5.85
N PRO A 429 -0.68 -11.90 -4.57
CA PRO A 429 -0.23 -13.21 -4.14
C PRO A 429 -0.98 -14.32 -4.91
N SER A 430 -0.37 -15.50 -4.96
CA SER A 430 -0.97 -16.66 -5.64
C SER A 430 -2.36 -17.01 -5.12
N TRP A 431 -2.65 -16.75 -3.84
CA TRP A 431 -3.96 -16.86 -3.24
C TRP A 431 -4.23 -15.62 -2.36
N PRO A 432 -5.46 -15.07 -2.29
CA PRO A 432 -5.71 -13.84 -1.56
C PRO A 432 -5.53 -14.05 -0.06
N THR A 433 -5.03 -13.03 0.62
CA THR A 433 -4.92 -13.01 2.06
C THR A 433 -6.32 -12.97 2.68
N PRO A 434 -6.70 -13.98 3.51
CA PRO A 434 -8.02 -14.01 4.12
C PRO A 434 -8.18 -12.89 5.14
N ILE A 435 -9.40 -12.38 5.30
CA ILE A 435 -9.73 -11.45 6.37
C ILE A 435 -10.23 -12.23 7.58
N HIS A 436 -9.44 -12.26 8.65
CA HIS A 436 -9.82 -12.93 9.90
C HIS A 436 -10.71 -12.03 10.77
N PRO A 437 -11.84 -12.52 11.29
CA PRO A 437 -12.58 -11.82 12.33
C PRO A 437 -11.71 -11.60 13.57
N LEU A 438 -11.94 -10.50 14.28
CA LEU A 438 -11.33 -10.27 15.59
C LEU A 438 -11.80 -11.38 16.54
N GLN A 439 -10.86 -12.01 17.25
CA GLN A 439 -11.22 -13.08 18.19
C GLN A 439 -12.07 -12.49 19.32
N SER A 440 -13.26 -13.06 19.55
CA SER A 440 -14.07 -12.71 20.71
C SER A 440 -13.35 -13.14 21.97
N LYS A 441 -13.14 -12.23 22.92
CA LYS A 441 -12.71 -12.59 24.27
C LYS A 441 -13.76 -13.54 24.85
N PHE A 442 -13.43 -14.81 25.02
CA PHE A 442 -14.17 -15.64 25.94
C PHE A 442 -13.86 -15.08 27.34
N GLU A 443 -14.82 -14.34 27.92
CA GLU A 443 -14.83 -14.13 29.36
C GLU A 443 -14.89 -15.53 29.99
N CYS A 444 -13.79 -15.96 30.61
CA CYS A 444 -13.89 -17.08 31.54
C CYS A 444 -14.92 -16.68 32.61
N PRO A 445 -15.94 -17.50 32.90
CA PRO A 445 -16.79 -17.25 34.04
C PRO A 445 -15.90 -17.13 35.28
N SER A 446 -16.11 -16.08 36.07
CA SER A 446 -15.53 -15.93 37.39
C SER A 446 -15.65 -17.27 38.13
N PRO A 447 -14.61 -17.73 38.85
CA PRO A 447 -14.75 -18.90 39.70
C PRO A 447 -15.87 -18.59 40.68
N LEU A 448 -16.95 -19.37 40.61
CA LEU A 448 -18.00 -19.38 41.60
C LEU A 448 -17.36 -19.56 42.98
N ASP A 449 -17.70 -18.64 43.89
CA ASP A 449 -17.42 -18.78 45.31
C ASP A 449 -17.82 -20.19 45.78
N CYS A 450 -16.87 -20.89 46.42
CA CYS A 450 -17.10 -22.08 47.22
C CYS A 450 -16.35 -21.93 48.54
#